data_AF-W1YL69-F1
#
_entry.id   AF-W1YL69-F1
#
_cell.length_a   1.000
_cell.length_b   1.000
_cell.length_c   1.000
_cell.angle_alpha   90.00
_cell.angle_beta   90.00
_cell.angle_gamma   90.00
#
_symmetry.space_group_name_H-M   'P 1'
#
loop_
_entity.id
_entity.type
_entity.pdbx_description
1 polymer ?
#
loop_
_entity_poly.entity_id
_entity_poly.type
_entity_poly.pdbx_seq_one_letter_code
_entity_poly.pdbx_strand_id
1 'polypeptide(L)'
;GYRLIERLGMQVQVKTNVLAKNDAIAESLQQLFKEKNIFVFNLLGSPGAGKTSLLEATLHDLKKDYRLAVIEGDLFTAKDAERIHELGVPVIQIN
;
A
#
# COMPACT_ATOMS: atom_id res chain seq x y z
N GLY A 1 -9.49 -30.95 -24.41
CA GLY A 1 -9.28 -29.71 -25.19
C GLY A 1 -10.05 -28.54 -24.61
N TYR A 2 -11.38 -28.50 -24.79
CA TYR A 2 -12.21 -27.31 -24.56
C TYR A 2 -12.28 -26.77 -23.11
N ARG A 3 -12.33 -27.64 -22.08
CA ARG A 3 -12.38 -27.21 -20.66
C ARG A 3 -11.17 -26.36 -20.21
N LEU A 4 -10.02 -26.50 -20.84
CA LEU A 4 -8.83 -25.71 -20.49
C LEU A 4 -8.93 -24.29 -21.04
N ILE A 5 -9.48 -24.11 -22.24
CA ILE A 5 -9.68 -22.81 -22.90
C ILE A 5 -10.74 -21.99 -22.14
N GLU A 6 -11.84 -22.61 -21.72
CA GLU A 6 -12.87 -21.94 -20.90
C GLU A 6 -12.32 -21.48 -19.54
N ARG A 7 -11.53 -22.33 -18.87
CA ARG A 7 -10.91 -22.00 -17.57
C ARG A 7 -9.90 -20.86 -17.69
N LEU A 8 -9.08 -20.86 -18.75
CA LEU A 8 -8.16 -19.76 -19.03
C LEU A 8 -8.91 -18.47 -19.37
N GLY A 9 -9.97 -18.54 -20.17
CA GLY A 9 -10.84 -17.40 -20.50
C GLY A 9 -11.49 -16.78 -19.26
N MET A 10 -12.08 -17.60 -18.39
CA MET A 10 -12.63 -17.15 -17.11
C MET A 10 -11.56 -16.51 -16.21
N GLN A 11 -10.37 -17.11 -16.09
CA GLN A 11 -9.29 -16.55 -15.28
C GLN A 11 -8.82 -15.20 -15.81
N VAL A 12 -8.69 -15.05 -17.13
CA VAL A 12 -8.31 -13.77 -17.74
C VAL A 12 -9.39 -12.73 -17.50
N GLN A 13 -10.67 -13.04 -17.74
CA GLN A 13 -11.78 -12.10 -17.50
C GLN A 13 -11.86 -11.67 -16.04
N VAL A 14 -11.74 -12.61 -15.09
CA VAL A 14 -11.74 -12.29 -13.66
C VAL A 14 -10.58 -11.36 -13.32
N LYS A 15 -9.37 -11.64 -13.81
CA LYS A 15 -8.21 -10.74 -13.60
C LYS A 15 -8.46 -9.35 -14.17
N THR A 16 -8.96 -9.25 -15.39
CA THR A 16 -9.26 -7.96 -16.03
C THR A 16 -10.29 -7.17 -15.23
N ASN A 17 -11.36 -7.82 -14.76
CA ASN A 17 -12.38 -7.15 -13.95
C ASN A 17 -11.83 -6.68 -12.60
N VAL A 18 -10.97 -7.47 -11.96
CA VAL A 18 -10.33 -7.07 -10.69
C VAL A 18 -9.40 -5.88 -10.89
N LEU A 19 -8.60 -5.87 -11.96
CA LEU A 19 -7.71 -4.75 -12.28
C LEU A 19 -8.51 -3.48 -12.60
N ALA A 20 -9.54 -3.56 -13.44
CA ALA A 20 -10.39 -2.42 -13.77
C ALA A 20 -11.08 -1.83 -12.53
N LYS A 21 -11.55 -2.68 -11.62
CA LYS A 21 -12.13 -2.22 -10.34
C LYS A 21 -11.07 -1.56 -9.45
N ASN A 22 -9.86 -2.10 -9.40
CA ASN A 22 -8.76 -1.51 -8.64
C ASN A 22 -8.37 -0.13 -9.19
N ASP A 23 -8.30 0.03 -10.50
CA ASP A 23 -7.97 1.30 -11.14
C ASP A 23 -9.02 2.38 -10.82
N ALA A 24 -10.32 2.02 -10.86
CA ALA A 24 -11.40 2.94 -10.49
C ALA A 24 -11.33 3.38 -9.01
N ILE A 25 -10.96 2.46 -8.11
CA ILE A 25 -10.74 2.77 -6.69
C ILE A 25 -9.51 3.66 -6.52
N ALA A 26 -8.41 3.35 -7.21
CA ALA A 26 -7.18 4.13 -7.15
C ALA A 26 -7.41 5.56 -7.64
N GLU A 27 -8.16 5.75 -8.72
CA GLU A 27 -8.54 7.08 -9.22
C GLU A 27 -9.37 7.85 -8.19
N SER A 28 -10.36 7.20 -7.59
CA SER A 28 -11.20 7.82 -6.54
C SER A 28 -10.38 8.23 -5.31
N LEU A 29 -9.42 7.40 -4.89
CA LEU A 29 -8.51 7.71 -3.79
C LEU A 29 -7.57 8.87 -4.13
N GLN A 30 -7.02 8.91 -5.35
CA GLN A 30 -6.17 10.02 -5.80
C GLN A 30 -6.92 11.35 -5.78
N GLN A 31 -8.17 11.37 -6.25
CA GLN A 31 -9.03 12.56 -6.19
C GLN A 31 -9.27 12.98 -4.74
N LEU A 32 -9.64 12.04 -3.87
CA LEU A 32 -9.84 12.31 -2.43
C LEU A 32 -8.59 12.90 -1.77
N PHE A 33 -7.41 12.31 -1.98
CA PHE A 33 -6.18 12.81 -1.39
C PHE A 33 -5.82 14.21 -1.92
N LYS A 34 -6.04 14.45 -3.22
CA LYS A 34 -5.82 15.77 -3.83
C LYS A 34 -6.74 16.83 -3.22
N GLU A 35 -8.04 16.54 -3.10
CA GLU A 35 -9.01 17.45 -2.48
C GLU A 35 -8.67 17.78 -1.02
N LYS A 36 -8.12 16.81 -0.29
CA LYS A 36 -7.68 16.97 1.10
C LYS A 36 -6.27 17.55 1.25
N ASN A 37 -5.57 17.83 0.15
CA ASN A 37 -4.16 18.25 0.14
C ASN A 37 -3.24 17.27 0.91
N ILE A 38 -3.47 15.97 0.74
CA ILE A 38 -2.66 14.90 1.34
C ILE A 38 -1.75 14.34 0.26
N PHE A 39 -0.45 14.38 0.49
CA PHE A 39 0.52 13.66 -0.33
C PHE A 39 0.59 12.20 0.11
N VAL A 40 0.41 11.28 -0.82
CA VAL A 40 0.45 9.83 -0.57
C VAL A 40 1.36 9.18 -1.60
N PHE A 41 2.17 8.23 -1.15
CA PHE A 41 2.99 7.39 -2.01
C PHE A 41 2.95 5.95 -1.48
N ASN A 42 3.22 5.01 -2.37
CA ASN A 42 3.31 3.59 -2.03
C ASN A 42 4.77 3.13 -2.15
N LEU A 43 5.27 2.43 -1.14
CA LEU A 43 6.63 1.89 -1.12
C LEU A 43 6.59 0.38 -1.38
N LEU A 44 6.90 0.00 -2.61
CA LEU A 44 6.96 -1.39 -3.05
C LEU A 44 8.41 -1.87 -3.16
N GLY A 45 8.66 -3.13 -2.86
CA GLY A 45 10.00 -3.70 -2.98
C GLY A 45 10.08 -5.12 -2.44
N SER A 46 11.09 -5.86 -2.89
CA SER A 46 11.32 -7.24 -2.49
C SER A 46 11.49 -7.39 -0.96
N PRO A 47 11.21 -8.59 -0.40
CA PRO A 47 11.62 -8.91 0.96
C PRO A 47 13.11 -8.60 1.18
N GLY A 48 13.44 -7.95 2.30
CA GLY A 48 14.83 -7.57 2.62
C GLY A 48 15.39 -6.36 1.85
N ALA A 49 14.62 -5.70 0.97
CA ALA A 49 15.08 -4.53 0.21
C ALA A 49 15.28 -3.24 1.04
N GLY A 50 15.15 -3.30 2.37
CA GLY A 50 15.36 -2.15 3.25
C GLY A 50 14.20 -1.15 3.33
N LYS A 51 13.00 -1.52 2.86
CA LYS A 51 11.80 -0.65 2.88
C LYS A 51 11.54 -0.04 4.26
N THR A 52 11.54 -0.89 5.30
CA THR A 52 11.28 -0.48 6.68
C THR A 52 12.34 0.51 7.17
N SER A 53 13.62 0.24 6.92
CA SER A 53 14.70 1.17 7.31
C SER A 53 14.62 2.52 6.60
N LEU A 54 14.26 2.52 5.31
CA LEU A 54 14.02 3.77 4.58
C LEU A 54 12.84 4.55 5.17
N LEU A 55 11.75 3.85 5.50
CA LEU A 55 10.56 4.45 6.09
C LEU A 55 10.87 5.05 7.47
N GLU A 56 11.58 4.33 8.33
CA GLU A 56 11.99 4.82 9.65
C GLU A 56 12.81 6.12 9.56
N ALA A 57 13.83 6.14 8.71
CA ALA A 57 14.67 7.33 8.51
C ALA A 57 13.86 8.52 7.97
N THR A 58 12.99 8.25 6.99
CA THR A 58 12.13 9.27 6.37
C THR A 58 11.17 9.87 7.38
N LEU A 59 10.50 9.04 8.19
CA LEU A 59 9.56 9.48 9.21
C LEU A 59 10.27 10.24 10.34
N HIS A 60 11.44 9.76 10.77
CA HIS A 60 12.24 10.43 11.79
C HIS A 60 12.60 11.87 11.39
N ASP A 61 13.01 12.07 10.14
CA ASP A 61 13.46 13.36 9.65
C ASP A 61 12.29 14.30 9.34
N LEU A 62 11.20 13.78 8.77
CA LEU A 62 10.07 14.60 8.31
C LEU A 62 9.02 14.89 9.39
N LYS A 63 8.94 14.12 10.48
CA LYS A 63 7.87 14.28 11.49
C LYS A 63 7.88 15.64 12.21
N LYS A 64 8.97 16.40 12.12
CA LYS A 64 9.09 17.74 12.70
C LYS A 64 8.39 18.80 11.86
N ASP A 65 8.34 18.59 10.54
CA ASP A 65 7.85 19.56 9.57
C ASP A 65 6.47 19.19 9.02
N TYR A 66 6.12 17.90 9.06
CA TYR A 66 4.91 17.36 8.45
C TYR A 66 4.09 16.48 9.41
N ARG A 67 2.78 16.49 9.21
CA ARG A 67 1.88 15.49 9.82
C ARG A 67 1.94 14.21 8.97
N LEU A 68 2.44 13.15 9.57
CA LEU A 68 2.67 11.87 8.89
C LEU A 68 1.72 10.80 9.43
N ALA A 69 1.42 9.81 8.61
CA ALA A 69 0.73 8.58 8.99
C ALA A 69 1.20 7.45 8.07
N VAL A 70 1.18 6.22 8.57
CA VAL A 70 1.58 5.02 7.83
C VAL A 70 0.40 4.06 7.74
N ILE A 71 0.26 3.44 6.56
CA ILE A 71 -0.67 2.34 6.31
C ILE A 71 0.17 1.11 5.98
N GLU A 72 0.18 0.13 6.87
CA GLU A 72 0.88 -1.14 6.69
C GLU A 72 -0.05 -2.19 6.09
N GLY A 73 0.37 -2.79 4.98
CA GLY A 73 -0.42 -3.79 4.25
C GLY A 73 0.13 -5.22 4.31
N ASP A 74 1.24 -5.45 5.02
CA ASP A 74 1.86 -6.78 5.11
C ASP A 74 1.57 -7.46 6.46
N LEU A 75 0.87 -8.59 6.40
CA LEU A 75 0.52 -9.45 7.54
C LEU A 75 1.74 -9.98 8.30
N PHE A 76 2.89 -10.12 7.62
CA PHE A 76 4.02 -10.88 8.17
C PHE A 76 4.95 -10.06 9.08
N THR A 77 4.69 -8.76 9.29
CA THR A 77 5.65 -7.88 9.98
C THR A 77 5.02 -7.04 11.09
N ALA A 78 4.36 -7.68 12.07
CA ALA A 78 3.95 -7.02 13.32
C ALA A 78 5.12 -6.22 13.95
N LYS A 79 6.36 -6.71 13.81
CA LYS A 79 7.58 -6.00 14.22
C LYS A 79 7.83 -4.69 13.48
N ASP A 80 7.47 -4.58 12.21
CA ASP A 80 7.68 -3.34 11.45
C ASP A 80 6.67 -2.27 11.88
N ALA A 81 5.41 -2.66 12.08
CA ALA A 81 4.40 -1.77 12.65
C ALA A 81 4.79 -1.27 14.06
N GLU A 82 5.30 -2.14 14.94
CA GLU A 82 5.81 -1.76 16.27
C GLU A 82 6.96 -0.75 16.18
N ARG A 83 7.96 -1.03 15.34
CA ARG A 83 9.12 -0.14 15.14
C ARG A 83 8.71 1.25 14.63
N ILE A 84 7.71 1.31 13.75
CA ILE A 84 7.20 2.59 13.24
C ILE A 84 6.36 3.29 14.31
N HIS A 85 5.57 2.56 15.11
CA HIS A 85 4.82 3.12 16.23
C HIS A 85 5.73 3.80 17.26
N GLU A 86 6.89 3.22 17.55
CA GLU A 86 7.90 3.80 18.45
C GLU A 86 8.40 5.18 17.98
N LEU A 87 8.26 5.52 16.69
CA LEU A 87 8.62 6.84 16.16
C LEU A 87 7.62 7.94 16.51
N GLY A 88 6.48 7.58 17.10
CA GLY A 88 5.40 8.50 17.48
C GLY A 88 4.52 8.94 16.31
N VAL A 89 4.56 8.19 15.19
CA VAL A 89 3.73 8.43 14.01
C VAL A 89 2.50 7.51 14.07
N PRO A 90 1.28 7.98 13.76
CA PRO A 90 0.12 7.12 13.63
C PRO A 90 0.32 6.03 12.56
N VAL A 91 0.11 4.78 12.94
CA VAL A 91 0.17 3.63 12.03
C VAL A 91 -1.16 2.89 12.10
N ILE A 92 -1.68 2.50 10.95
CA ILE A 92 -2.78 1.55 10.84
C ILE A 92 -2.34 0.36 10.01
N GLN A 93 -2.70 -0.84 10.45
CA GLN A 93 -2.52 -2.05 9.65
C GLN A 93 -3.83 -2.39 8.95
N ILE A 94 -3.79 -2.60 7.64
CA ILE A 94 -4.95 -2.94 6.82
C ILE A 94 -4.82 -4.40 6.32
N ASN A 95 -5.92 -5.14 6.40
CA ASN A 95 -6.05 -6.56 6.06
C ASN A 95 -7.15 -6.76 5.03
#